data_AF-A0A1I7E4U0-F1
#
_entry.id   AF-A0A1I7E4U0-F1
#
_cell.length_a   1.000
_cell.length_b   1.000
_cell.length_c   1.000
_cell.angle_alpha   90.00
_cell.angle_beta   90.00
_cell.angle_gamma   90.00
#
_symmetry.space_group_name_H-M   'P 1'
#
loop_
_entity.id
_entity.type
_entity.pdbx_description
1 polymer ?
#
loop_
_entity_poly.entity_id
_entity_poly.type
_entity_poly.pdbx_seq_one_letter_code
_entity_poly.pdbx_strand_id
1 'polypeptide(L)'
;MDNINHLLVVFTAYVIAAGSPGPSTLRIMGVAMNHGRQAGLALAAGVISGSLFWGLSAATGVSALLARYAEALIVLKILGGLYLLYLAVRAPEAR
;
A
#
# COMPACT_ATOMS: atom_id res chain seq x y z
N MET A 1 5.46 27.36 15.79
CA MET A 1 4.87 26.28 16.61
C MET A 1 3.98 25.37 15.77
N ASP A 2 3.40 25.86 14.68
CA ASP A 2 2.50 25.09 13.80
C ASP A 2 3.17 23.89 13.12
N ASN A 3 4.43 24.02 12.68
CA ASN A 3 5.17 22.92 12.04
C ASN A 3 5.35 21.70 12.95
N ILE A 4 5.53 21.90 14.27
CA ILE A 4 5.64 20.82 15.25
C ILE A 4 4.30 20.10 15.39
N ASN A 5 3.20 20.85 15.43
CA ASN A 5 1.85 20.26 15.48
C ASN A 5 1.55 19.44 14.22
N HIS A 6 1.92 19.95 13.03
CA HIS A 6 1.76 19.20 11.78
C HIS A 6 2.60 17.91 11.76
N LEU A 7 3.86 17.97 12.20
CA LEU A 7 4.73 16.79 12.29
C LEU A 7 4.17 15.76 13.27
N LEU A 8 3.68 16.18 14.43
CA LEU A 8 3.05 15.30 15.41
C LEU A 8 1.81 14.61 14.83
N VAL A 9 0.92 15.36 14.16
CA VAL A 9 -0.28 14.79 13.53
C VAL A 9 0.07 13.75 12.47
N VAL A 10 1.00 14.06 11.56
CA VAL A 10 1.42 13.11 10.50
C VAL A 10 2.11 11.89 11.11
N PHE A 11 2.96 12.07 12.12
CA PHE A 11 3.64 10.97 12.79
C PHE A 11 2.67 10.05 13.52
N THR A 12 1.71 10.60 14.27
CA THR A 12 0.68 9.80 14.95
C THR A 12 -0.17 9.03 13.94
N ALA A 13 -0.60 9.68 12.85
CA ALA A 13 -1.33 8.99 11.79
C ALA A 13 -0.51 7.86 11.15
N TYR A 14 0.79 8.08 10.93
CA TYR A 14 1.71 7.07 10.42
C TYR A 14 1.84 5.87 11.37
N VAL A 15 2.02 6.10 12.67
CA VAL A 15 2.14 5.02 13.67
C VAL A 15 0.89 4.15 13.68
N ILE A 16 -0.29 4.77 13.65
CA ILE A 16 -1.58 4.04 13.60
C ILE A 16 -1.67 3.21 12.32
N ALA A 17 -1.38 3.82 11.17
CA ALA A 17 -1.45 3.14 9.87
C ALA A 17 -0.43 2.00 9.77
N ALA A 18 0.81 2.21 10.21
CA ALA A 18 1.89 1.23 10.16
C ALA A 18 1.67 0.07 11.15
N GLY A 19 1.07 0.34 12.31
CA GLY A 19 0.72 -0.68 13.30
C GLY A 19 -0.50 -1.52 12.92
N SER A 20 -1.36 -1.02 12.04
CA SER A 20 -2.55 -1.76 11.59
C SER A 20 -2.15 -2.91 10.64
N PRO A 21 -2.63 -4.16 10.88
CA PRO A 21 -2.37 -5.26 9.96
C PRO A 21 -3.05 -4.98 8.61
N GLY A 22 -2.23 -4.67 7.61
CA GLY A 22 -2.71 -4.32 6.28
C GLY A 22 -3.29 -5.50 5.50
N PRO A 23 -3.95 -5.24 4.36
CA PRO A 23 -4.54 -6.28 3.51
C PRO A 23 -3.52 -7.33 3.03
N SER A 24 -2.26 -6.93 2.80
CA SER A 24 -1.19 -7.85 2.42
C SER A 24 -0.88 -8.86 3.53
N THR A 25 -0.71 -8.40 4.77
CA THR A 25 -0.45 -9.25 5.94
C THR A 25 -1.60 -10.21 6.19
N LEU A 26 -2.85 -9.72 6.14
CA LEU A 26 -4.04 -10.55 6.29
C LEU A 26 -4.15 -11.62 5.20
N ARG A 27 -3.82 -11.27 3.95
CA ARG A 27 -3.80 -12.25 2.84
C ARG A 27 -2.70 -13.29 2.99
N ILE A 28 -1.50 -12.90 3.44
CA ILE A 28 -0.41 -13.85 3.72
C ILE A 28 -0.84 -14.83 4.82
N MET A 29 -1.46 -14.34 5.89
CA MET A 29 -2.00 -15.18 6.95
C MET A 29 -3.07 -16.15 6.41
N GLY A 30 -4.05 -15.65 5.64
CA GLY A 30 -5.09 -16.48 5.04
C GLY A 30 -4.54 -17.56 4.11
N VAL A 31 -3.56 -17.24 3.25
CA VAL A 31 -2.90 -18.22 2.38
C VAL A 31 -2.08 -19.22 3.19
N ALA A 32 -1.37 -18.78 4.22
CA ALA A 32 -0.60 -19.67 5.09
C ALA A 32 -1.50 -20.67 5.85
N MET A 33 -2.66 -20.22 6.32
CA MET A 33 -3.64 -21.06 7.03
C MET A 33 -4.35 -22.04 6.09
N ASN A 34 -4.74 -21.60 4.89
CA ASN A 34 -5.54 -22.43 3.97
C ASN A 34 -4.69 -23.32 3.04
N HIS A 35 -3.51 -22.87 2.63
CA HIS A 35 -2.67 -23.54 1.62
C HIS A 35 -1.27 -23.90 2.16
N GLY A 36 -1.04 -23.71 3.47
CA GLY A 36 0.19 -24.08 4.15
C GLY A 36 1.28 -22.99 4.11
N ARG A 37 2.27 -23.17 4.99
CA ARG A 37 3.35 -22.19 5.23
C ARG A 37 4.16 -21.86 3.98
N GLN A 38 4.43 -22.83 3.11
CA GLN A 38 5.22 -22.59 1.89
C GLN A 38 4.52 -21.63 0.92
N ALA A 39 3.20 -21.79 0.72
CA ALA A 39 2.41 -20.89 -0.11
C ALA A 39 2.36 -19.46 0.49
N GLY A 40 2.22 -19.36 1.81
CA GLY A 40 2.28 -18.08 2.51
C GLY A 40 3.63 -17.36 2.34
N LEU A 41 4.75 -18.10 2.44
CA LEU A 41 6.09 -17.55 2.24
C LEU A 41 6.34 -17.10 0.80
N ALA A 42 5.85 -17.85 -0.19
CA ALA A 42 5.92 -17.46 -1.60
C ALA A 42 5.16 -16.14 -1.86
N LEU A 43 3.96 -16.00 -1.29
CA LEU A 43 3.20 -14.76 -1.37
C LEU A 43 3.93 -13.60 -0.67
N ALA A 44 4.48 -13.83 0.53
CA ALA A 44 5.24 -12.82 1.25
C ALA A 44 6.47 -12.34 0.47
N ALA A 45 7.20 -13.26 -0.18
CA ALA A 45 8.33 -12.92 -1.04
C ALA A 45 7.92 -12.04 -2.22
N GLY A 46 6.77 -12.33 -2.84
CA GLY A 46 6.19 -11.48 -3.91
C GLY A 46 5.81 -10.08 -3.42
N VAL A 47 5.25 -9.97 -2.21
CA VAL A 47 4.93 -8.67 -1.59
C VAL A 47 6.20 -7.86 -1.31
N ILE A 48 7.24 -8.49 -0.76
CA ILE A 48 8.52 -7.84 -0.47
C ILE A 48 9.21 -7.38 -1.75
N SER A 49 9.32 -8.24 -2.77
CA SER A 49 9.97 -7.88 -4.02
C SER A 49 9.25 -6.74 -4.75
N GLY A 50 7.91 -6.76 -4.78
CA GLY A 50 7.11 -5.66 -5.30
C GLY A 50 7.31 -4.35 -4.52
N SER A 51 7.43 -4.42 -3.20
CA SER A 51 7.67 -3.26 -2.34
C SER A 51 9.05 -2.65 -2.56
N LEU A 52 10.07 -3.50 -2.76
CA LEU A 52 11.42 -3.07 -3.12
C LEU A 52 11.43 -2.41 -4.50
N PHE A 53 10.80 -3.03 -5.50
CA PHE A 53 10.71 -2.47 -6.84
C PHE A 53 10.05 -1.08 -6.83
N TRP A 54 8.94 -0.94 -6.10
CA TRP A 54 8.29 0.35 -5.88
C TRP A 54 9.21 1.36 -5.18
N GLY A 55 9.88 0.96 -4.11
CA GLY A 55 10.82 1.81 -3.37
C GLY A 55 11.99 2.29 -4.23
N LEU A 56 12.57 1.41 -5.05
CA LEU A 56 13.62 1.77 -6.01
C LEU A 56 13.08 2.73 -7.07
N SER A 57 11.88 2.49 -7.60
CA SER A 57 11.25 3.39 -8.57
C SER A 57 11.01 4.79 -7.99
N ALA A 58 10.59 4.87 -6.73
CA ALA A 58 10.45 6.13 -6.02
C ALA A 58 11.81 6.83 -5.81
N ALA A 59 12.86 6.07 -5.46
CA ALA A 59 14.21 6.60 -5.22
C ALA A 59 14.90 7.11 -6.50
N THR A 60 14.67 6.47 -7.66
CA THR A 60 15.25 6.89 -8.95
C THR A 60 14.55 8.11 -9.57
N GLY A 61 13.49 8.63 -8.93
CA GLY A 61 12.84 9.87 -9.36
C GLY A 61 11.65 9.69 -10.30
N VAL A 62 11.12 8.47 -10.45
CA VAL A 62 9.84 8.25 -11.18
C VAL A 62 8.72 9.09 -10.56
N SER A 63 8.72 9.23 -9.23
CA SER A 63 7.81 10.13 -8.51
C SER A 63 7.99 11.61 -8.87
N ALA A 64 9.23 12.05 -9.13
CA ALA A 64 9.51 13.42 -9.55
C ALA A 64 9.07 13.68 -11.00
N LEU A 65 9.18 12.67 -11.88
CA LEU A 65 8.67 12.73 -13.24
C LEU A 65 7.13 12.84 -13.24
N LEU A 66 6.45 12.04 -12.42
CA LEU A 66 5.00 12.13 -12.23
C LEU A 66 4.56 13.48 -11.66
N ALA A 67 5.35 14.07 -10.74
CA ALA A 67 5.07 15.40 -10.20
C ALA A 67 5.17 16.52 -11.26
N ARG A 68 5.99 16.33 -12.31
CA ARG A 68 6.06 17.27 -13.44
C ARG A 68 4.83 17.21 -14.34
N TYR A 69 4.20 16.05 -14.47
CA TYR A 69 2.99 15.87 -15.27
C TYR A 69 1.75 15.82 -14.37
N ALA A 70 1.27 17.00 -13.97
CA ALA A 70 0.14 17.15 -13.05
C ALA A 70 -1.10 16.34 -13.47
N GLU A 71 -1.44 16.35 -14.77
CA GLU A 71 -2.56 15.58 -15.33
C GLU A 71 -2.38 14.06 -15.15
N ALA A 72 -1.16 13.54 -15.34
CA ALA A 72 -0.88 12.12 -15.16
C ALA A 72 -1.07 11.68 -13.70
N LEU A 73 -0.68 12.55 -12.75
CA LEU A 73 -0.86 12.30 -11.32
C LEU A 73 -2.35 12.35 -10.91
N ILE A 74 -3.14 13.23 -11.52
CA ILE A 74 -4.60 13.29 -11.31
C ILE A 74 -5.26 12.03 -11.84
N VAL A 75 -4.98 11.63 -13.08
CA VAL A 75 -5.52 10.39 -13.68
C VAL A 75 -5.15 9.18 -12.83
N LEU A 76 -3.90 9.07 -12.39
CA LEU A 76 -3.44 7.98 -11.53
C LEU A 76 -4.21 7.94 -10.20
N LYS A 77 -4.45 9.10 -9.58
CA LYS A 77 -5.25 9.21 -8.35
C LYS A 77 -6.71 8.79 -8.56
N ILE A 78 -7.33 9.22 -9.64
CA ILE A 78 -8.72 8.86 -9.95
C ILE A 78 -8.83 7.35 -10.20
N LEU A 79 -7.94 6.78 -11.02
CA LEU A 79 -7.92 5.34 -11.28
C LEU A 79 -7.65 4.53 -10.02
N GLY A 80 -6.69 4.95 -9.20
CA GLY A 80 -6.40 4.32 -7.91
C GLY A 80 -7.60 4.39 -6.95
N GLY A 81 -8.26 5.54 -6.85
CA GLY A 81 -9.46 5.72 -6.04
C GLY A 81 -10.62 4.83 -6.50
N LEU A 82 -10.89 4.79 -7.81
CA LEU A 82 -11.91 3.91 -8.39
C LEU A 82 -11.60 2.44 -8.14
N TYR A 83 -10.33 2.04 -8.26
CA TYR A 83 -9.91 0.67 -7.96
C TYR A 83 -10.11 0.32 -6.48
N LEU A 84 -9.82 1.23 -5.56
CA LEU A 84 -10.08 1.02 -4.12
C LEU A 84 -11.58 0.93 -3.81
N LEU A 85 -12.42 1.75 -4.45
CA LEU A 85 -13.87 1.65 -4.34
C LEU A 85 -14.38 0.29 -4.84
N TYR A 86 -13.87 -0.16 -5.99
CA TYR A 86 -14.16 -1.49 -6.52
C TYR A 86 -13.77 -2.60 -5.53
N LEU A 87 -12.56 -2.55 -4.97
CA LEU A 87 -12.11 -3.51 -3.97
C LEU A 87 -12.95 -3.46 -2.69
N ALA A 88 -13.38 -2.27 -2.23
CA ALA A 88 -14.23 -2.12 -1.06
C ALA A 88 -15.58 -2.82 -1.25
N VAL A 89 -16.17 -2.72 -2.44
CA VAL A 89 -17.42 -3.42 -2.78
C VAL A 89 -17.22 -4.93 -2.90
N ARG A 90 -16.04 -5.41 -3.32
CA ARG A 90 -15.74 -6.85 -3.46
C ARG A 90 -15.25 -7.52 -2.17
N ALA A 91 -14.80 -6.75 -1.19
CA ALA A 91 -14.33 -7.26 0.11
C ALA A 91 -15.34 -8.12 0.92
N PRO A 92 -16.68 -8.02 0.78
CA PRO A 92 -17.63 -8.85 1.54
C PRO A 92 -17.57 -10.36 1.24
N GLU A 93 -16.99 -10.78 0.11
CA GLU A 93 -17.00 -12.18 -0.35
C GLU A 93 -15.87 -13.04 0.23
N ALA A 94 -14.90 -12.45 0.94
CA ALA A 94 -13.75 -13.16 1.51
C ALA A 94 -14.02 -13.72 2.92
N ARG A 95 -15.14 -14.42 3.10
CA ARG A 95 -15.43 -15.24 4.29
C ARG A 95 -14.99 -16.69 4.07
#